data_AF-M4WVT7-F1
#
_entry.id   AF-M4WVT7-F1
#
_cell.length_a   1.000
_cell.length_b   1.000
_cell.length_c   1.000
_cell.angle_alpha   90.00
_cell.angle_beta   90.00
_cell.angle_gamma   90.00
#
_symmetry.space_group_name_H-M   'P 1'
#
loop_
_entity.id
_entity.type
_entity.pdbx_description
1 polymer ?
#
loop_
_entity_poly.entity_id
_entity_poly.type
_entity_poly.pdbx_seq_one_letter_code
_entity_poly.pdbx_strand_id
1 'polypeptide(L)'
;MTDTRSPDNGALPTLTHATGAPVADNLNTMTAGPRGPALLQDIWLIEKLAHFDREVIPERRMHAKGWGAHGTFTVTQDIALGLPPA
;
A
#
# COMPACT_ATOMS: atom_id res chain seq x y z
N MET A 1 -3.70 -24.04 12.93
CA MET A 1 -4.60 -24.87 12.10
C MET A 1 -4.73 -24.15 10.77
N THR A 2 -4.16 -24.75 9.74
CA THR A 2 -3.82 -24.16 8.44
C THR A 2 -5.07 -23.84 7.61
N ASP A 3 -5.25 -22.57 7.21
CA ASP A 3 -6.05 -22.24 6.03
C ASP A 3 -5.10 -21.95 4.87
N THR A 4 -4.90 -22.96 4.03
CA THR A 4 -4.09 -22.94 2.80
C THR A 4 -4.97 -22.73 1.57
N ARG A 5 -6.00 -21.87 1.63
CA ARG A 5 -6.84 -21.62 0.46
C ARG A 5 -6.25 -20.56 -0.46
N SER A 6 -5.96 -21.04 -1.68
CA SER A 6 -5.69 -20.32 -2.94
C SER A 6 -6.49 -19.01 -3.10
N PRO A 7 -5.92 -17.94 -3.69
CA PRO A 7 -6.52 -16.60 -3.76
C PRO A 7 -7.62 -16.43 -4.84
N ASP A 8 -8.26 -17.52 -5.29
CA ASP A 8 -8.99 -17.51 -6.57
C ASP A 8 -10.53 -17.42 -6.42
N ASN A 9 -11.04 -17.34 -5.18
CA ASN A 9 -12.48 -17.50 -4.88
C ASN A 9 -13.12 -16.26 -4.27
N GLY A 10 -12.89 -15.05 -4.80
CA GLY A 10 -13.64 -13.83 -4.41
C GLY A 10 -13.65 -13.49 -2.91
N ALA A 11 -12.84 -14.17 -2.10
CA ALA A 11 -12.71 -13.99 -0.68
C ALA A 11 -11.64 -12.94 -0.43
N LEU A 12 -11.91 -12.03 0.50
CA LEU A 12 -10.96 -10.98 0.84
C LEU A 12 -9.64 -11.61 1.31
N PRO A 13 -8.48 -11.09 0.86
CA PRO A 13 -7.19 -11.62 1.27
C PRO A 13 -7.06 -11.55 2.80
N THR A 14 -6.50 -12.60 3.39
CA THR A 14 -6.23 -12.65 4.83
C THR A 14 -5.30 -11.50 5.21
N LEU A 15 -5.63 -10.76 6.26
CA LEU A 15 -4.75 -9.73 6.79
C LEU A 15 -3.52 -10.41 7.40
N THR A 16 -2.33 -9.99 6.96
CA THR A 16 -1.06 -10.56 7.41
C THR A 16 -0.12 -9.48 7.93
N HIS A 17 0.81 -9.89 8.78
CA HIS A 17 2.04 -9.18 9.06
C HIS A 17 2.89 -9.03 7.79
N ALA A 18 3.87 -8.13 7.79
CA ALA A 18 4.86 -7.99 6.72
C ALA A 18 5.72 -9.26 6.56
N THR A 19 5.82 -10.09 7.59
CA THR A 19 6.47 -11.41 7.55
C THR A 19 5.57 -12.53 7.01
N GLY A 20 4.31 -12.22 6.67
CA GLY A 20 3.33 -13.16 6.10
C GLY A 20 2.54 -13.98 7.12
N ALA A 21 2.78 -13.82 8.43
CA ALA A 21 1.96 -14.44 9.46
C ALA A 21 0.53 -13.84 9.45
N PRO A 22 -0.54 -14.63 9.69
CA PRO A 22 -1.89 -14.09 9.74
C PRO A 22 -2.12 -13.27 11.01
N VAL A 23 -2.84 -12.15 10.88
CA VAL A 23 -3.23 -11.28 12.00
C VAL A 23 -4.49 -11.83 12.66
N ALA A 24 -4.45 -12.07 13.96
CA ALA A 24 -5.57 -12.62 14.72
C ALA A 24 -6.65 -11.56 15.07
N ASP A 25 -6.24 -10.37 15.48
CA ASP A 25 -7.11 -9.22 15.78
C ASP A 25 -6.40 -7.91 15.39
N ASN A 26 -7.12 -7.00 14.74
CA ASN A 26 -6.60 -5.72 14.25
C ASN A 26 -7.23 -4.49 14.93
N LEU A 27 -8.23 -4.70 15.78
CA LEU A 27 -8.95 -3.61 16.43
C LEU A 27 -8.52 -3.41 17.88
N ASN A 28 -7.86 -4.40 18.49
CA ASN A 28 -7.42 -4.35 19.87
C ASN A 28 -5.91 -4.53 19.99
N THR A 29 -5.34 -3.92 21.02
CA THR A 29 -3.95 -4.09 21.44
C THR A 29 -3.84 -5.20 22.48
N MET A 30 -2.73 -5.93 22.49
CA MET A 30 -2.44 -6.90 23.53
C MET A 30 -1.95 -6.20 24.81
N THR A 31 -2.71 -6.36 25.89
CA THR A 31 -2.46 -5.74 27.20
C THR A 31 -2.23 -6.76 28.31
N ALA A 32 -1.57 -6.35 29.39
CA ALA A 32 -1.45 -7.14 30.63
C ALA A 32 -2.76 -7.13 31.45
N GLY A 33 -3.83 -7.67 30.88
CA GLY A 33 -5.20 -7.65 31.43
C GLY A 33 -6.05 -6.48 30.92
N PRO A 34 -7.38 -6.44 31.21
CA PRO A 34 -8.32 -5.50 30.58
C PRO A 34 -8.01 -4.01 30.76
N ARG A 35 -7.27 -3.64 31.80
CA ARG A 35 -6.82 -2.25 32.06
C ARG A 35 -5.32 -2.18 32.34
N GLY A 36 -4.57 -3.19 31.90
CA GLY A 36 -3.13 -3.24 32.02
C GLY A 36 -2.42 -2.47 30.91
N PRO A 37 -1.11 -2.21 31.06
CA PRO A 37 -0.30 -1.60 30.00
C PRO A 37 -0.25 -2.46 28.73
N ALA A 38 0.00 -1.82 27.59
CA ALA A 38 0.29 -2.51 26.33
C ALA A 38 1.60 -3.29 26.43
N LEU A 39 1.63 -4.47 25.81
CA LEU A 39 2.79 -5.35 25.87
C LEU A 39 3.73 -5.14 24.67
N LEU A 40 5.04 -5.12 24.92
CA LEU A 40 6.06 -4.99 23.87
C LEU A 40 6.09 -6.20 22.91
N GLN A 41 5.58 -7.36 23.36
CA GLN A 41 5.42 -8.55 22.51
C GLN A 41 4.30 -8.41 21.46
N ASP A 42 3.52 -7.32 21.49
CA ASP A 42 2.56 -7.00 20.43
C ASP A 42 3.29 -6.51 19.18
N ILE A 43 3.83 -7.47 18.43
CA ILE A 43 4.58 -7.20 17.19
C ILE A 43 3.66 -6.55 16.14
N TRP A 44 2.39 -6.93 16.10
CA TRP A 44 1.41 -6.36 15.15
C TRP A 44 1.23 -4.86 15.37
N LEU A 45 1.00 -4.44 16.62
CA LEU A 45 0.84 -3.03 16.95
C LEU A 45 2.09 -2.22 16.59
N ILE A 46 3.27 -2.71 16.98
CA ILE A 46 4.54 -2.00 16.77
C ILE A 46 4.81 -1.84 15.28
N GLU A 47 4.62 -2.90 14.51
CA GLU A 47 4.82 -2.91 13.07
C GLU A 47 3.90 -1.90 12.36
N LYS A 48 2.62 -1.90 12.71
CA LYS A 48 1.61 -0.99 12.15
C LYS A 48 1.94 0.48 12.45
N LEU A 49 2.32 0.79 13.69
CA LEU A 49 2.73 2.15 14.07
C LEU A 49 4.04 2.56 13.39
N ALA A 50 5.03 1.66 13.34
CA ALA A 50 6.33 1.94 12.74
C ALA A 50 6.23 2.21 11.22
N HIS A 51 5.26 1.58 10.54
CA HIS A 51 4.94 1.84 9.15
C HIS A 51 4.24 3.20 9.00
N PHE A 52 3.20 3.45 9.81
CA PHE A 52 2.46 4.71 9.80
C PHE A 52 3.35 5.95 10.03
N ASP A 53 4.24 5.87 11.03
CA ASP A 53 5.19 6.94 11.36
C ASP A 53 6.17 7.27 10.21
N ARG A 54 6.30 6.36 9.23
CA ARG A 54 7.21 6.48 8.08
C ARG A 54 6.50 6.64 6.74
N GLU A 55 5.19 6.90 6.74
CA GLU A 55 4.44 7.10 5.49
C GLU A 55 4.85 8.37 4.74
N VAL A 56 5.33 9.39 5.45
CA VAL A 56 5.65 10.69 4.87
C VAL A 56 7.07 10.68 4.29
N ILE A 57 7.15 10.88 2.98
CA ILE A 57 8.39 11.21 2.26
C ILE A 57 8.42 12.70 1.92
N PRO A 58 9.61 13.33 1.76
CA PRO A 58 9.68 14.72 1.35
C PRO A 58 8.96 15.00 0.03
N GLU A 59 8.18 16.07 -0.02
CA GLU A 59 7.44 16.48 -1.22
C GLU A 59 8.35 17.10 -2.30
N ARG A 60 7.83 17.19 -3.53
CA ARG A 60 8.54 17.85 -4.64
C ARG A 60 8.69 19.35 -4.35
N ARG A 61 9.89 19.90 -4.55
CA ARG A 61 10.20 21.33 -4.31
C ARG A 61 9.26 22.31 -5.05
N MET A 62 8.77 21.92 -6.24
CA MET A 62 7.79 22.66 -7.03
C MET A 62 6.76 21.67 -7.58
N HIS A 63 5.54 22.14 -7.88
CA HIS A 63 4.42 21.28 -8.31
C HIS A 63 4.16 20.12 -7.32
N ALA A 64 4.18 20.41 -6.01
CA ALA A 64 3.95 19.42 -4.96
C ALA A 64 2.56 18.74 -5.07
N LYS A 65 1.56 19.49 -5.57
CA LYS A 65 0.22 18.98 -5.83
C LYS A 65 0.07 18.60 -7.31
N GLY A 66 -0.26 17.34 -7.56
CA GLY A 66 -0.59 16.83 -8.90
C GLY A 66 -1.29 15.48 -8.81
N TRP A 67 -1.76 15.01 -9.95
CA TRP A 67 -2.32 13.67 -10.14
C TRP A 67 -1.78 13.10 -11.46
N GLY A 68 -1.72 11.78 -11.59
CA GLY A 68 -1.21 11.09 -12.78
C GLY A 68 -2.23 10.13 -13.38
N ALA A 69 -2.17 9.95 -14.69
CA ALA A 69 -2.86 8.89 -15.42
C ALA A 69 -1.87 8.22 -16.39
N HIS A 70 -2.07 6.92 -16.61
CA HIS A 70 -1.32 6.19 -17.62
C HIS A 70 -2.05 6.26 -18.98
N GLY A 71 -1.29 6.34 -20.06
CA GLY A 71 -1.82 6.37 -21.41
C GLY A 71 -0.73 6.15 -22.46
N THR A 72 -1.15 6.02 -23.71
CA THR A 72 -0.26 5.87 -24.86
C THR A 72 -0.45 7.03 -25.81
N PHE A 73 0.64 7.52 -26.38
CA PHE A 73 0.60 8.56 -27.41
C PHE A 73 0.83 7.92 -28.79
N THR A 74 -0.11 8.15 -29.71
CA THR A 74 -0.03 7.70 -31.11
C THR A 74 -0.02 8.92 -32.02
N VAL A 75 1.03 9.03 -32.85
CA VAL A 75 1.11 10.08 -33.89
C VAL A 75 0.14 9.74 -35.01
N THR A 76 -0.77 10.65 -35.33
CA THR A 76 -1.78 10.45 -36.39
C THR A 76 -1.38 11.06 -37.73
N GLN A 77 -0.49 12.05 -37.74
CA GLN A 77 -0.05 12.75 -38.94
C GLN A 77 1.43 13.09 -38.85
N ASP A 78 2.10 13.12 -40.00
CA ASP A 78 3.50 13.51 -40.09
C ASP A 78 3.65 15.01 -39.81
N ILE A 79 4.54 15.34 -38.87
CA ILE A 79 4.92 16.71 -38.52
C ILE A 79 6.41 16.97 -38.81
N ALA A 80 7.07 16.05 -39.52
CA ALA A 80 8.44 16.23 -39.98
C ALA A 80 8.50 17.33 -41.06
N LEU A 81 8.94 18.53 -40.63
CA LEU A 81 9.53 19.60 -41.43
C LEU A 81 8.96 19.81 -42.85
N GLY A 82 7.83 20.50 -42.95
CA GLY A 82 7.55 21.49 -44.02
C GLY A 82 7.41 21.03 -45.47
N LEU A 83 7.24 19.74 -45.78
CA LEU A 83 6.97 19.33 -47.17
C LEU A 83 5.46 19.34 -47.47
N PRO A 84 5.00 20.03 -48.53
CA PRO A 84 3.60 20.00 -48.92
C PRO A 84 3.18 18.58 -49.36
N PRO A 85 1.90 18.19 -49.13
CA PRO A 85 1.39 16.89 -49.55
C PRO A 85 1.48 16.75 -51.07
N ALA A 86 1.91 15.58 -51.54
CA ALA A 86 1.89 15.20 -52.95
C ALA A 86 0.46 14.95 -53.46
#